data_AF-A0A0B7IJJ6-F1
#
_entry.id   AF-A0A0B7IJJ6-F1
#
_cell.length_a   1.000
_cell.length_b   1.000
_cell.length_c   1.000
_cell.angle_alpha   90.00
_cell.angle_beta   90.00
_cell.angle_gamma   90.00
#
_symmetry.space_group_name_H-M   'P 1'
#
loop_
_entity.id
_entity.type
_entity.pdbx_description
1 polymer ?
#
loop_
_entity_poly.entity_id
_entity_poly.type
_entity_poly.pdbx_seq_one_letter_code
_entity_poly.pdbx_strand_id
1 'polypeptide(L)' 'MHLQPIFADAPYYGGKVSETLFDNGLCLPSGSNMTDEERERIAKVILKFQW' A
#
# COMPACT_ATOMS: atom_id res chain seq x y z
N MET A 1 3.82 11.77 2.69
CA MET A 1 3.25 12.73 3.67
C MET A 1 3.22 14.15 3.13
N HIS A 2 4.17 14.57 2.30
CA HIS A 2 4.25 15.93 1.75
C HIS A 2 3.01 16.40 0.99
N LEU A 3 2.16 15.48 0.50
CA LEU A 3 0.87 15.81 -0.13
C LEU A 3 -0.28 16.03 0.88
N GLN A 4 -0.07 15.80 2.17
CA GLN A 4 -1.12 15.97 3.18
C GLN A 4 -1.30 17.45 3.52
N PRO A 5 -2.56 17.95 3.69
CA PRO A 5 -2.81 19.38 3.90
C PRO A 5 -2.07 20.00 5.08
N ILE A 6 -1.84 19.23 6.15
CA ILE A 6 -1.11 19.67 7.34
C ILE A 6 0.37 20.01 7.06
N PHE A 7 0.92 19.55 5.92
CA PHE A 7 2.31 19.79 5.51
C PHE A 7 2.43 20.72 4.29
N ALA A 8 1.39 21.47 3.92
CA ALA A 8 1.37 22.29 2.71
C ALA A 8 2.51 23.33 2.65
N ASP A 9 2.90 23.89 3.79
CA ASP A 9 3.95 24.91 3.89
C ASP A 9 5.33 24.34 4.27
N ALA A 10 5.45 23.03 4.44
CA ALA A 10 6.72 22.39 4.80
C ALA A 10 7.61 22.21 3.55
N PRO A 11 8.93 22.46 3.64
CA PRO A 11 9.82 22.19 2.52
C PRO A 11 9.86 20.70 2.20
N TYR A 12 9.77 20.37 0.92
CA TYR A 12 9.83 19.01 0.41
C TYR A 12 11.04 18.85 -0.51
N TYR A 13 11.76 17.75 -0.33
CA TYR A 13 12.91 17.37 -1.15
C TYR A 13 12.72 15.94 -1.62
N GLY A 14 12.94 15.71 -2.91
CA GLY A 14 12.81 14.39 -3.53
C GLY A 14 12.03 14.45 -4.83
N GLY A 15 11.65 13.27 -5.32
CA GLY A 15 10.82 13.10 -6.51
C GLY A 15 9.62 12.22 -6.22
N LYS A 16 8.90 11.84 -7.27
CA LYS A 16 7.56 11.26 -7.17
C LYS A 16 7.48 9.80 -6.68
N VAL A 17 8.59 9.17 -6.29
CA VAL A 17 8.61 7.75 -5.90
C VAL A 17 7.59 7.44 -4.80
N SER A 18 7.54 8.27 -3.75
CA SER A 18 6.59 8.06 -2.65
C SER A 18 5.13 8.32 -3.04
N GLU A 19 4.88 9.22 -4.00
CA GLU A 19 3.55 9.48 -4.56
C GLU A 19 3.08 8.28 -5.39
N THR A 20 3.93 7.80 -6.30
CA THR A 20 3.64 6.62 -7.13
C THR A 20 3.39 5.38 -6.28
N LEU A 21 4.16 5.17 -5.20
CA LEU A 21 3.93 4.06 -4.28
C LEU A 21 2.64 4.21 -3.47
N PHE A 22 2.24 5.43 -3.12
CA PHE A 22 0.97 5.66 -2.43
C PHE A 22 -0.22 5.40 -3.34
N ASP A 23 -0.16 5.85 -4.60
CA ASP A 23 -1.24 5.72 -5.57
C ASP A 23 -1.44 4.26 -6.04
N ASN A 24 -0.36 3.49 -6.17
CA ASN A 24 -0.40 2.13 -6.73
C ASN A 24 -0.19 1.03 -5.68
N GLY A 25 0.19 1.38 -4.46
CA GLY A 25 0.47 0.43 -3.39
C GLY A 25 -0.78 -0.07 -2.71
N LEU A 26 -0.77 -1.35 -2.33
CA LEU A 26 -1.82 -1.95 -1.51
C LEU A 26 -1.18 -2.70 -0.34
N CYS A 27 -1.60 -2.36 0.88
CA CYS A 27 -1.23 -3.13 2.06
C CYS A 27 -2.13 -4.37 2.17
N LEU A 28 -1.52 -5.55 2.24
CA LEU A 28 -2.24 -6.81 2.47
C LEU A 28 -2.20 -7.19 3.95
N PRO A 29 -3.16 -8.00 4.44
CA PRO A 29 -3.10 -8.57 5.79
C PRO A 29 -1.79 -9.33 6.02
N SER A 30 -1.10 -9.00 7.12
CA SER A 30 0.25 -9.50 7.43
C SER A 30 0.45 -9.76 8.93
N GLY A 31 -0.64 -9.96 9.68
CA GLY A 31 -0.59 -10.22 11.12
C GLY A 31 0.17 -11.50 11.45
N SER A 32 0.89 -11.51 12.58
CA SER A 32 1.67 -12.67 13.04
C SER A 32 0.82 -13.90 13.37
N ASN A 33 -0.47 -13.71 13.64
CA ASN A 33 -1.44 -14.78 13.91
C ASN A 33 -2.19 -15.25 12.64
N MET A 34 -1.77 -14.79 11.46
CA MET A 34 -2.41 -15.17 10.20
C MET A 34 -2.06 -16.60 9.83
N THR A 35 -3.07 -17.42 9.58
CA THR A 35 -2.87 -18.82 9.18
C THR A 35 -2.53 -18.95 7.69
N ASP A 36 -2.03 -20.12 7.30
CA ASP A 36 -1.76 -20.43 5.90
C ASP A 36 -3.04 -20.42 5.06
N GLU A 37 -4.16 -20.89 5.59
CA GLU A 37 -5.45 -20.91 4.91
C GLU A 37 -5.98 -19.50 4.65
N GLU A 38 -5.80 -18.58 5.60
CA GLU A 38 -6.17 -17.17 5.45
C GLU A 38 -5.34 -16.49 4.36
N ARG A 39 -4.02 -16.73 4.37
CA ARG A 39 -3.09 -16.26 3.35
C ARG A 39 -3.45 -16.80 1.96
N GLU A 40 -3.77 -18.09 1.86
CA GLU A 40 -4.14 -18.71 0.59
C GLU A 40 -5.47 -18.16 0.07
N ARG A 41 -6.45 -17.91 0.95
CA ARG A 41 -7.72 -17.27 0.60
C ARG A 41 -7.49 -15.88 0.01
N ILE A 42 -6.63 -15.07 0.62
CA ILE A 42 -6.28 -13.73 0.10
C ILE A 42 -5.61 -13.85 -1.27
N ALA A 43 -4.63 -14.74 -1.41
CA ALA A 43 -3.91 -14.94 -2.67
C ALA A 43 -4.84 -15.36 -3.81
N LYS A 44 -5.78 -16.30 -3.56
CA LYS A 44 -6.79 -16.73 -4.54
C LYS A 44 -7.64 -15.59 -5.06
N VAL A 45 -8.05 -14.67 -4.18
CA VAL A 45 -8.84 -13.50 -4.56
C VAL A 45 -8.00 -12.57 -5.42
N ILE A 46 -6.80 -12.19 -4.97
CA ILE A 46 -5.92 -11.25 -5.69
C ILE A 46 -5.57 -11.78 -7.09
N LEU A 47 -5.17 -13.05 -7.20
CA LEU A 47 -4.78 -13.66 -8.48
C LEU A 47 -5.96 -13.82 -9.45
N LYS A 48 -7.20 -13.85 -8.95
CA LYS A 48 -8.39 -13.90 -9.81
C LYS A 48 -8.71 -12.54 -10.44
N PHE A 49 -8.37 -11.44 -9.77
CA PHE A 49 -8.67 -10.08 -10.22
C PHE A 49 -7.54 -9.49 -11.08
N GLN A 50 -6.90 -10.28 -11.96
CA GLN A 50 -5.85 -9.75 -12.84
C GLN A 50 -6.39 -8.59 -13.70
N TRP A 51 -5.80 -7.41 -13.55
CA TRP A 51 -6.01 -6.20 -14.35
C TRP A 51 -5.10 -6.21 -15.58
#